data_AF-A0A7W0WS64-F1
#
_entry.id   AF-A0A7W0WS64-F1
#
_cell.length_a   1.000
_cell.length_b   1.000
_cell.length_c   1.000
_cell.angle_alpha   90.00
_cell.angle_beta   90.00
_cell.angle_gamma   90.00
#
_symmetry.space_group_name_H-M   'P 1'
#
loop_
_entity.id
_entity.type
_entity.pdbx_description
1 polymer ?
#
loop_
_entity_poly.entity_id
_entity_poly.type
_entity_poly.pdbx_seq_one_letter_code
_entity_poly.pdbx_strand_id
1 'polypeptide(L)'
;MDLFLFRTVAPTVVAITFLMVVLVLAPFFLYLLVRWRASRDSLPLPDTQLGLKFALHYFAMSAFQILLAGGALLIYMLISPGTAEKGTSGYRVALALMIPAGIILAAHLHLLKRTNDDSFPSVRRLFWGYNMIITGIVAFFALVLGFQALFAKGPTLGVGHMAGSMVVVYGAAWAIVGFKFGQLVLGTPPSGGPSQMIDPTLAPPIIPTPPAQSHTGLPSLGGGSFPPIDRT
;
A
#
# COMPACT_ATOMS: atom_id res chain seq x y z
N MET A 1 39.45 2.18 -10.63
CA MET A 1 38.31 2.32 -9.69
C MET A 1 38.79 1.82 -8.34
N ASP A 2 38.90 2.70 -7.35
CA ASP A 2 39.58 2.36 -6.09
C ASP A 2 38.82 1.28 -5.32
N LEU A 3 39.54 0.36 -4.70
CA LEU A 3 39.00 -0.71 -3.84
C LEU A 3 38.04 -0.14 -2.77
N PHE A 4 38.30 1.10 -2.34
CA PHE A 4 37.45 1.85 -1.41
C PHE A 4 36.05 2.13 -1.99
N LEU A 5 35.97 2.62 -3.24
CA LEU A 5 34.69 2.90 -3.91
C LEU A 5 33.87 1.61 -4.08
N PHE A 6 34.51 0.50 -4.45
CA PHE A 6 33.83 -0.78 -4.58
C PHE A 6 33.27 -1.27 -3.23
N ARG A 7 34.03 -1.13 -2.14
CA ARG A 7 33.61 -1.54 -0.78
C ARG A 7 32.45 -0.73 -0.22
N THR A 8 32.30 0.54 -0.59
CA THR A 8 31.20 1.39 -0.11
C THR A 8 29.98 1.34 -1.02
N VAL A 9 30.18 1.26 -2.34
CA VAL A 9 29.09 1.24 -3.32
C VAL A 9 28.41 -0.13 -3.36
N ALA A 10 29.17 -1.24 -3.32
CA ALA A 10 28.57 -2.57 -3.48
C ALA A 10 27.49 -2.90 -2.42
N PRO A 11 27.71 -2.69 -1.10
CA PRO A 11 26.68 -2.92 -0.09
C PRO A 11 25.47 -2.01 -0.28
N THR A 12 25.69 -0.77 -0.69
CA THR A 12 24.62 0.22 -0.92
C THR A 12 23.75 -0.21 -2.10
N VAL A 13 24.35 -0.65 -3.20
CA VAL A 13 23.63 -1.17 -4.37
C VAL A 13 22.83 -2.40 -3.98
N VAL A 14 23.43 -3.36 -3.28
CA VAL A 14 22.73 -4.57 -2.81
C VAL A 14 21.54 -4.20 -1.92
N ALA A 15 21.71 -3.26 -0.98
CA ALA A 15 20.64 -2.80 -0.11
C ALA A 15 19.50 -2.13 -0.89
N ILE A 16 19.83 -1.27 -1.87
CA ILE A 16 18.83 -0.62 -2.73
C ILE A 16 18.10 -1.65 -3.58
N THR A 17 18.81 -2.59 -4.20
CA THR A 17 18.21 -3.65 -5.00
C THR A 17 17.27 -4.51 -4.14
N PHE A 18 17.70 -4.92 -2.95
CA PHE A 18 16.86 -5.67 -2.03
C PHE A 18 15.62 -4.88 -1.62
N LEU A 19 15.77 -3.60 -1.30
CA LEU A 19 14.66 -2.71 -0.97
C LEU A 19 13.66 -2.59 -2.13
N MET A 20 14.14 -2.48 -3.37
CA MET A 20 13.30 -2.45 -4.57
C MET A 20 12.54 -3.76 -4.77
N VAL A 21 13.20 -4.90 -4.58
CA VAL A 21 12.56 -6.21 -4.65
C VAL A 21 11.45 -6.33 -3.60
N VAL A 22 11.72 -5.92 -2.35
CA VAL A 22 10.70 -5.91 -1.28
C VAL A 22 9.55 -4.97 -1.63
N LEU A 23 9.83 -3.76 -2.12
CA LEU A 23 8.81 -2.80 -2.53
C LEU A 23 7.87 -3.34 -3.62
N VAL A 24 8.42 -4.08 -4.58
CA VAL A 24 7.66 -4.64 -5.71
C VAL A 24 6.94 -5.93 -5.32
N LEU A 25 7.57 -6.81 -4.55
CA LEU A 25 7.01 -8.14 -4.24
C LEU A 25 6.14 -8.16 -2.98
N ALA A 26 6.43 -7.35 -1.96
CA ALA A 26 5.65 -7.35 -0.71
C ALA A 26 4.13 -7.13 -0.94
N PRO A 27 3.67 -6.24 -1.84
CA PRO A 27 2.25 -6.10 -2.15
C PRO A 27 1.59 -7.41 -2.60
N PHE A 28 2.28 -8.28 -3.35
CA PHE A 28 1.72 -9.57 -3.76
C PHE A 28 1.49 -10.48 -2.55
N PHE A 29 2.45 -10.56 -1.63
CA PHE A 29 2.30 -11.35 -0.40
C PHE A 29 1.24 -10.76 0.53
N LEU A 30 1.18 -9.43 0.65
CA LEU A 30 0.16 -8.73 1.42
C LEU A 30 -1.24 -8.99 0.87
N TYR A 31 -1.41 -9.01 -0.45
CA TYR A 31 -2.68 -9.36 -1.08
C TYR A 31 -3.11 -10.79 -0.74
N LEU A 32 -2.19 -11.76 -0.88
CA LEU A 32 -2.47 -13.15 -0.53
C LEU A 32 -2.84 -13.31 0.94
N LEU A 33 -2.13 -12.62 1.84
CA LEU A 33 -2.41 -12.63 3.27
C LEU A 33 -3.80 -12.07 3.58
N VAL A 34 -4.16 -10.93 2.98
CA VAL A 34 -5.48 -10.31 3.17
C VAL A 34 -6.58 -11.21 2.61
N ARG A 35 -6.38 -11.80 1.42
CA ARG A 35 -7.36 -12.69 0.80
C ARG A 35 -7.56 -13.95 1.63
N TRP A 36 -6.48 -14.54 2.12
CA TRP A 36 -6.51 -15.73 2.97
C TRP A 36 -7.22 -15.43 4.30
N ARG A 37 -6.91 -14.29 4.93
CA ARG A 37 -7.60 -13.86 6.15
C ARG A 37 -9.09 -13.64 5.91
N ALA A 38 -9.45 -12.97 4.82
CA ALA A 38 -10.86 -12.74 4.45
C ALA A 38 -11.63 -14.03 4.19
N SER A 39 -10.97 -15.13 3.79
CA SER A 39 -11.62 -16.44 3.68
C SER A 39 -11.78 -17.19 5.00
N ARG A 40 -11.00 -16.83 6.03
CA ARG A 40 -11.04 -17.44 7.36
C ARG A 40 -12.00 -16.73 8.28
N ASP A 41 -12.07 -15.40 8.19
CA ASP A 41 -12.99 -14.59 8.96
C ASP A 41 -14.40 -14.85 8.43
N SER A 42 -15.22 -15.60 9.17
CA SER A 42 -16.61 -15.99 8.86
C SER A 42 -17.59 -14.80 8.87
N LEU A 43 -17.20 -13.69 8.26
CA LEU A 43 -18.04 -12.52 8.15
C LEU A 43 -19.31 -12.89 7.36
N PRO A 44 -20.49 -12.41 7.79
CA PRO A 44 -21.76 -12.74 7.14
C PRO A 44 -21.78 -12.40 5.64
N LEU A 45 -20.99 -11.40 5.23
CA LEU A 45 -20.84 -11.00 3.84
C LEU A 45 -19.34 -10.81 3.48
N PRO A 46 -18.80 -11.59 2.52
CA PRO A 46 -17.47 -11.36 1.97
C PRO A 46 -17.38 -10.00 1.25
N ASP A 47 -16.25 -9.28 1.42
CA ASP A 47 -16.01 -8.03 0.68
C ASP A 47 -15.71 -8.34 -0.80
N THR A 48 -16.69 -8.10 -1.68
CA THR A 48 -16.57 -8.31 -3.13
C THR A 48 -15.61 -7.33 -3.80
N GLN A 49 -15.31 -6.18 -3.16
CA GLN A 49 -14.44 -5.14 -3.69
C GLN A 49 -12.99 -5.22 -3.17
N LEU A 50 -12.63 -6.30 -2.46
CA LEU A 50 -11.32 -6.46 -1.83
C LEU A 50 -10.15 -6.22 -2.80
N GLY A 51 -10.18 -6.86 -3.97
CA GLY A 51 -9.12 -6.73 -4.97
C GLY A 51 -9.00 -5.32 -5.54
N LEU A 52 -10.15 -4.66 -5.79
CA LEU A 52 -10.18 -3.28 -6.27
C LEU A 52 -9.59 -2.32 -5.23
N LYS A 53 -9.99 -2.41 -3.96
CA LYS A 53 -9.44 -1.58 -2.88
C LYS A 53 -7.94 -1.79 -2.73
N PHE A 54 -7.50 -3.04 -2.78
CA PHE A 54 -6.08 -3.36 -2.68
C PHE A 54 -5.28 -2.69 -3.79
N ALA A 55 -5.74 -2.82 -5.04
CA ALA A 55 -5.12 -2.16 -6.18
C ALA A 55 -5.12 -0.63 -6.03
N LEU A 56 -6.24 -0.03 -5.62
CA LEU A 56 -6.37 1.41 -5.45
C LEU A 56 -5.42 1.96 -4.37
N HIS A 57 -5.33 1.30 -3.21
CA HIS A 57 -4.39 1.67 -2.16
C HIS A 57 -2.94 1.44 -2.57
N TYR A 58 -2.65 0.38 -3.31
CA TYR A 58 -1.30 0.12 -3.83
C TYR A 58 -0.84 1.24 -4.77
N PHE A 59 -1.64 1.57 -5.80
CA PHE A 59 -1.30 2.65 -6.73
C PHE A 59 -1.24 4.01 -6.05
N ALA A 60 -2.15 4.30 -5.10
CA ALA A 60 -2.09 5.53 -4.31
C ALA A 60 -0.77 5.60 -3.50
N MET A 61 -0.38 4.52 -2.84
CA MET A 61 0.87 4.46 -2.08
C MET A 61 2.10 4.60 -2.98
N SER A 62 2.15 3.90 -4.13
CA SER A 62 3.24 4.06 -5.09
C SER A 62 3.35 5.49 -5.63
N ALA A 63 2.22 6.12 -5.97
CA ALA A 63 2.17 7.51 -6.39
C ALA A 63 2.63 8.46 -5.29
N PHE A 64 2.25 8.21 -4.03
CA PHE A 64 2.75 8.97 -2.89
C PHE A 64 4.27 8.86 -2.73
N GLN A 65 4.85 7.67 -2.89
CA GLN A 65 6.31 7.48 -2.83
C GLN A 65 7.05 8.22 -3.96
N ILE A 66 6.53 8.18 -5.19
CA ILE A 66 7.10 8.95 -6.32
C ILE A 66 7.00 10.45 -6.06
N LEU A 67 5.88 10.92 -5.49
CA LEU A 67 5.69 12.31 -5.12
C LEU A 67 6.72 12.76 -4.06
N LEU A 68 6.97 11.94 -3.03
CA LEU A 68 8.02 12.19 -2.03
C LEU A 68 9.42 12.19 -2.65
N ALA A 69 9.72 11.26 -3.55
CA ALA A 69 10.99 11.22 -4.25
C ALA A 69 11.22 12.50 -5.09
N GLY A 70 10.21 12.94 -5.84
CA GLY A 70 10.24 14.20 -6.57
C GLY A 70 10.40 15.41 -5.65
N GLY A 71 9.72 15.44 -4.51
CA GLY A 71 9.87 16.48 -3.49
C GLY A 71 11.27 16.52 -2.86
N ALA A 72 11.86 15.37 -2.56
CA ALA A 72 13.22 15.28 -2.03
C ALA A 72 14.25 15.75 -3.05
N LEU A 73 14.05 15.43 -4.34
CA LEU A 73 14.88 15.94 -5.43
C LEU A 73 14.73 17.46 -5.59
N LEU A 74 13.51 17.99 -5.46
CA LEU A 74 13.26 19.42 -5.51
C LEU A 74 14.00 20.17 -4.39
N ILE A 75 13.90 19.70 -3.15
CA ILE A 75 14.63 20.28 -2.01
C ILE A 75 16.14 20.16 -2.22
N TYR A 76 16.62 19.02 -2.73
CA TYR A 76 18.04 18.85 -3.05
C TYR A 76 18.53 19.90 -4.05
N MET A 77 17.77 20.16 -5.13
CA MET A 77 18.13 21.18 -6.12
C MET A 77 18.07 22.60 -5.57
N LEU A 78 17.28 22.84 -4.51
CA LEU A 78 17.20 24.12 -3.83
C LEU A 78 18.41 24.39 -2.92
N ILE A 79 18.87 23.37 -2.18
CA ILE A 79 19.94 23.52 -1.19
C ILE A 79 21.34 23.23 -1.76
N SER A 80 21.42 22.46 -2.84
CA SER A 80 22.72 22.12 -3.44
C SER A 80 23.23 23.30 -4.27
N PRO A 81 24.44 23.83 -3.99
CA PRO A 81 25.05 24.87 -4.81
C PRO A 81 25.37 24.29 -6.19
N GLY A 82 24.48 24.53 -7.15
CA GLY A 82 24.61 24.09 -8.53
C GLY A 82 25.24 25.17 -9.41
N THR A 83 25.95 24.75 -10.45
CA THR A 83 26.15 25.62 -11.62
C THR A 83 24.77 25.87 -12.24
N ALA A 84 24.50 27.10 -12.71
CA ALA A 84 23.18 27.51 -13.24
C ALA A 84 22.59 26.51 -14.27
N GLU A 85 23.48 25.84 -15.02
CA GLU A 85 23.15 24.84 -16.03
C GLU A 85 22.56 23.54 -15.44
N LYS A 86 23.06 23.07 -14.28
CA LYS A 86 22.55 21.87 -13.60
C LYS A 86 21.20 22.10 -12.93
N GLY A 87 20.91 23.34 -12.52
CA GLY A 87 19.66 23.70 -11.85
C GLY A 87 18.44 23.41 -12.72
N THR A 88 18.44 23.90 -13.98
CA THR A 88 17.25 23.82 -14.85
C THR A 88 16.81 22.38 -15.17
N SER A 89 17.76 21.46 -15.37
CA SER A 89 17.46 20.05 -15.62
C SER A 89 16.89 19.35 -14.38
N GLY A 90 17.47 19.61 -13.21
CA GLY A 90 17.02 19.00 -11.95
C GLY A 90 15.59 19.37 -11.56
N TYR A 91 15.22 20.64 -11.68
CA TYR A 91 13.85 21.10 -11.44
C TYR A 91 12.84 20.44 -12.38
N ARG A 92 13.20 20.26 -13.66
CA ARG A 92 12.33 19.58 -14.64
C ARG A 92 12.07 18.13 -14.25
N VAL A 93 13.10 17.39 -13.85
CA VAL A 93 12.96 16.00 -13.41
C VAL A 93 12.10 15.92 -12.15
N ALA A 94 12.35 16.78 -11.15
CA ALA A 94 11.56 16.81 -9.92
C ALA A 94 10.07 17.07 -10.20
N LEU A 95 9.75 18.08 -11.03
CA LEU A 95 8.37 18.40 -11.39
C LEU A 95 7.73 17.31 -12.28
N ALA A 96 8.50 16.72 -13.19
CA ALA A 96 8.04 15.61 -14.03
C ALA A 96 7.69 14.36 -13.22
N LEU A 97 8.29 14.16 -12.04
CA LEU A 97 7.88 13.13 -11.10
C LEU A 97 6.66 13.56 -10.27
N MET A 98 6.70 14.76 -9.69
CA MET A 98 5.68 15.22 -8.74
C MET A 98 4.29 15.40 -9.37
N ILE A 99 4.21 16.05 -10.53
CA ILE A 99 2.92 16.40 -11.14
C ILE A 99 2.08 15.15 -11.47
N PRO A 100 2.56 14.20 -12.31
CA PRO A 100 1.78 13.02 -12.63
C PRO A 100 1.53 12.14 -11.40
N ALA A 101 2.50 12.01 -10.49
CA ALA A 101 2.31 11.27 -9.25
C ALA A 101 1.20 11.88 -8.37
N GLY A 102 1.15 13.21 -8.26
CA GLY A 102 0.10 13.92 -7.56
C GLY A 102 -1.29 13.69 -8.18
N ILE A 103 -1.39 13.72 -9.51
CA ILE A 103 -2.63 13.44 -10.24
C ILE A 103 -3.10 12.01 -9.98
N ILE A 104 -2.20 11.03 -10.13
CA ILE A 104 -2.50 9.61 -9.89
C ILE A 104 -2.93 9.40 -8.43
N LEU A 105 -2.22 9.97 -7.47
CA LEU A 105 -2.57 9.90 -6.06
C LEU A 105 -3.98 10.45 -5.80
N ALA A 106 -4.27 11.66 -6.28
CA ALA A 106 -5.58 12.30 -6.11
C ALA A 106 -6.71 11.47 -6.75
N ALA A 107 -6.49 10.95 -7.96
CA ALA A 107 -7.46 10.11 -8.66
C ALA A 107 -7.79 8.82 -7.87
N HIS A 108 -6.78 8.13 -7.36
CA HIS A 108 -6.98 6.88 -6.61
C HIS A 108 -7.62 7.14 -5.24
N LEU A 109 -7.24 8.21 -4.55
CA LEU A 109 -7.91 8.64 -3.32
C LEU A 109 -9.38 9.03 -3.56
N HIS A 110 -9.69 9.66 -4.70
CA HIS A 110 -11.08 9.95 -5.07
C HIS A 110 -11.87 8.67 -5.36
N LEU A 111 -11.30 7.71 -6.08
CA LEU A 111 -11.94 6.42 -6.38
C LEU A 111 -12.17 5.59 -5.11
N LEU A 112 -11.25 5.62 -4.13
CA LEU A 112 -11.44 4.93 -2.85
C LEU A 112 -12.70 5.39 -2.11
N LYS A 113 -13.05 6.68 -2.20
CA LYS A 113 -14.30 7.23 -1.63
C LYS A 113 -15.57 6.67 -2.29
N ARG A 114 -15.46 6.05 -3.47
CA ARG A 114 -16.57 5.38 -4.17
C ARG A 114 -16.66 3.88 -3.88
N THR A 115 -15.79 3.36 -3.01
CA THR A 115 -15.80 1.96 -2.57
C THR A 115 -16.36 1.84 -1.15
N ASN A 116 -16.62 0.62 -0.70
CA ASN A 116 -16.98 0.32 0.70
C ASN A 116 -15.75 0.30 1.65
N ASP A 117 -14.76 1.17 1.45
CA ASP A 117 -13.51 1.24 2.24
C ASP A 117 -13.76 1.59 3.71
N ASP A 118 -14.79 2.40 3.98
CA ASP A 118 -15.18 2.77 5.35
C ASP A 118 -15.80 1.60 6.13
N SER A 119 -16.55 0.72 5.44
CA SER A 119 -17.16 -0.46 6.06
C SER A 119 -16.15 -1.59 6.30
N PHE A 120 -15.11 -1.68 5.47
CA PHE A 120 -14.06 -2.70 5.58
C PHE A 120 -12.66 -2.04 5.61
N PRO A 121 -12.26 -1.42 6.74
CA PRO A 121 -11.04 -0.61 6.83
C PRO A 121 -9.75 -1.43 6.92
N SER A 122 -9.81 -2.76 6.82
CA SER A 122 -8.65 -3.66 6.97
C SER A 122 -7.57 -3.38 5.92
N VAL A 123 -7.96 -3.22 4.66
CA VAL A 123 -7.04 -2.89 3.55
C VAL A 123 -6.43 -1.52 3.77
N ARG A 124 -7.24 -0.51 4.13
CA ARG A 124 -6.75 0.83 4.48
C ARG A 124 -5.70 0.78 5.59
N ARG A 125 -6.01 0.13 6.72
CA ARG A 125 -5.08 -0.01 7.86
C ARG A 125 -3.77 -0.67 7.45
N LEU A 126 -3.85 -1.72 6.64
CA LEU A 126 -2.67 -2.42 6.14
C LEU A 126 -1.77 -1.48 5.32
N PHE A 127 -2.33 -0.76 4.36
CA PHE A 127 -1.53 0.13 3.51
C PHE A 127 -1.00 1.36 4.24
N TRP A 128 -1.73 1.90 5.23
CA TRP A 128 -1.20 2.96 6.10
C TRP A 128 0.01 2.48 6.91
N GLY A 129 -0.08 1.27 7.50
CA GLY A 129 1.03 0.66 8.23
C GLY A 129 2.22 0.36 7.32
N TYR A 130 1.97 -0.20 6.14
CA TYR A 130 3.01 -0.47 5.15
C TYR A 130 3.69 0.82 4.66
N ASN A 131 2.91 1.86 4.35
CA ASN A 131 3.44 3.16 3.95
C ASN A 131 4.28 3.80 5.06
N MET A 132 3.86 3.68 6.32
CA MET A 132 4.64 4.12 7.48
C MET A 132 5.99 3.40 7.56
N ILE A 133 6.02 2.07 7.36
CA ILE A 133 7.25 1.28 7.38
C ILE A 133 8.19 1.72 6.25
N ILE A 134 7.70 1.81 5.01
CA ILE A 134 8.51 2.20 3.85
C ILE A 134 9.08 3.61 4.03
N THR A 135 8.24 4.60 4.35
CA THR A 135 8.70 5.97 4.58
C THR A 135 9.71 6.07 5.72
N GLY A 136 9.48 5.34 6.81
CA GLY A 136 10.39 5.29 7.96
C GLY A 136 11.74 4.67 7.63
N ILE A 137 11.75 3.57 6.87
CA ILE A 137 12.99 2.93 6.40
C ILE A 137 13.79 3.90 5.52
N VAL A 138 13.15 4.57 4.56
CA VAL A 138 13.85 5.55 3.70
C VAL A 138 14.39 6.73 4.53
N ALA A 139 13.61 7.27 5.46
CA ALA A 139 14.06 8.34 6.36
C ALA A 139 15.24 7.89 7.23
N PHE A 140 15.20 6.67 7.75
CA PHE A 140 16.29 6.09 8.56
C PHE A 140 17.58 5.95 7.76
N PHE A 141 17.51 5.39 6.53
CA PHE A 141 18.69 5.29 5.66
C PHE A 141 19.23 6.66 5.27
N ALA A 142 18.37 7.64 4.98
CA ALA A 142 18.77 9.01 4.71
C ALA A 142 19.51 9.62 5.91
N LEU A 143 19.04 9.37 7.14
CA LEU A 143 19.70 9.83 8.36
C LEU A 143 21.09 9.20 8.52
N VAL A 144 21.21 7.89 8.31
CA VAL A 144 22.49 7.17 8.34
C VAL A 144 23.46 7.76 7.31
N LEU A 145 23.01 8.00 6.07
CA LEU A 145 23.83 8.63 5.02
C LEU A 145 24.24 10.06 5.40
N GLY A 146 23.35 10.82 6.05
CA GLY A 146 23.63 12.16 6.57
C GLY A 146 24.76 12.14 7.59
N PHE A 147 24.68 11.25 8.59
CA PHE A 147 25.75 11.08 9.57
C PHE A 147 27.05 10.58 8.97
N GLN A 148 27.00 9.64 8.01
CA GLN A 148 28.19 9.22 7.28
C GLN A 148 28.85 10.39 6.54
N ALA A 149 28.06 11.24 5.89
CA ALA A 149 28.57 12.43 5.20
C ALA A 149 29.18 13.45 6.16
N LEU A 150 28.62 13.61 7.37
CA LEU A 150 29.13 14.52 8.41
C LEU A 150 30.48 14.06 8.98
N PHE A 151 30.69 12.76 9.13
CA PHE A 151 31.94 12.22 9.71
C PHE A 151 32.99 11.82 8.68
N ALA A 152 32.67 11.88 7.39
CA ALA A 152 33.61 11.58 6.33
C ALA A 152 34.73 12.64 6.26
N LYS A 153 35.97 12.19 6.09
CA LYS A 153 37.12 13.07 5.84
C LYS A 153 37.10 13.52 4.37
N GLY A 154 36.73 14.76 4.11
CA GLY A 154 36.76 15.38 2.77
C GLY A 154 35.43 16.05 2.37
N PRO A 155 35.38 16.68 1.19
CA PRO A 155 34.18 17.37 0.72
C PRO A 155 33.08 16.36 0.34
N THR A 156 32.08 16.20 1.21
CA THR A 156 30.89 15.35 0.98
C THR A 156 29.66 16.14 0.55
N LEU A 157 29.83 17.40 0.14
CA LEU A 157 28.77 18.40 -0.01
C LEU A 157 27.53 17.88 -0.76
N GLY A 158 27.72 17.14 -1.86
CA GLY A 158 26.62 16.54 -2.62
C GLY A 158 25.85 15.46 -1.86
N VAL A 159 26.55 14.52 -1.21
CA VAL A 159 25.92 13.42 -0.45
C VAL A 159 25.21 13.97 0.79
N GLY A 160 25.82 14.94 1.48
CA GLY A 160 25.22 15.60 2.64
C GLY A 160 23.92 16.33 2.30
N HIS A 161 23.89 17.09 1.22
CA HIS A 161 22.66 17.76 0.75
C HIS A 161 21.58 16.76 0.33
N MET A 162 21.95 15.70 -0.38
CA MET A 162 20.99 14.67 -0.78
C MET A 162 20.40 13.96 0.44
N ALA A 163 21.23 13.56 1.39
CA ALA A 163 20.78 12.94 2.63
C ALA A 163 19.88 13.90 3.43
N GLY A 164 20.30 15.17 3.56
CA GLY A 164 19.52 16.21 4.23
C GLY A 164 18.14 16.42 3.61
N SER A 165 18.05 16.50 2.27
CA SER A 165 16.76 16.66 1.60
C SER A 165 15.84 15.45 1.79
N MET A 166 16.39 14.24 1.75
CA MET A 166 15.64 13.02 2.01
C MET A 166 15.15 12.95 3.46
N VAL A 167 15.98 13.31 4.45
CA VAL A 167 15.57 13.38 5.87
C VAL A 167 14.43 14.37 6.05
N VAL A 168 14.52 15.57 5.47
CA VAL A 168 13.47 16.59 5.58
C VAL A 168 12.15 16.07 5.00
N VAL A 169 12.17 15.52 3.79
CA VAL A 169 10.93 15.08 3.11
C VAL A 169 10.37 13.80 3.71
N TYR A 170 11.18 12.73 3.76
CA TYR A 170 10.71 11.43 4.24
C TYR A 170 10.52 11.41 5.76
N GLY A 171 11.31 12.15 6.54
CA GLY A 171 11.12 12.27 7.99
C GLY A 171 9.83 13.00 8.34
N ALA A 172 9.53 14.12 7.67
CA ALA A 172 8.25 14.82 7.85
C ALA A 172 7.07 13.97 7.40
N ALA A 173 7.18 13.30 6.24
CA ALA A 173 6.15 12.40 5.74
C ALA A 173 5.91 11.23 6.70
N TRP A 174 6.97 10.60 7.22
CA TRP A 174 6.88 9.52 8.20
C TRP A 174 6.15 9.97 9.47
N ALA A 175 6.44 11.16 9.99
CA ALA A 175 5.76 11.70 11.15
C ALA A 175 4.25 11.91 10.91
N ILE A 176 3.89 12.48 9.75
CA ILE A 176 2.49 12.72 9.37
C ILE A 176 1.75 11.38 9.16
N VAL A 177 2.36 10.45 8.44
CA VAL A 177 1.78 9.12 8.18
C VAL A 177 1.64 8.33 9.47
N GLY A 178 2.65 8.37 10.34
CA GLY A 178 2.63 7.73 11.65
C GLY A 178 1.55 8.29 12.56
N PHE A 179 1.36 9.62 12.57
CA PHE A 179 0.27 10.26 13.31
C PHE A 179 -1.10 9.81 12.80
N LYS A 180 -1.34 9.84 11.49
CA LYS A 180 -2.61 9.38 10.89
C LYS A 180 -2.86 7.90 11.13
N PHE A 181 -1.83 7.06 11.04
CA PHE A 181 -1.92 5.64 11.37
C PHE A 181 -2.25 5.43 12.85
N GLY A 182 -1.60 6.19 13.75
CA GLY A 182 -1.92 6.20 15.18
C GLY A 182 -3.38 6.56 15.45
N GLN A 183 -3.90 7.60 14.81
CA GLN A 183 -5.33 7.94 14.89
C GLN A 183 -6.24 6.82 14.37
N LEU A 184 -5.86 6.16 13.27
CA LEU A 184 -6.65 5.06 12.70
C LEU A 184 -6.67 3.81 13.58
N VAL A 185 -5.58 3.53 14.30
CA VAL A 185 -5.44 2.35 15.17
C VAL A 185 -5.98 2.62 16.58
N LEU A 186 -5.67 3.78 17.16
CA LEU A 186 -5.99 4.12 18.55
C LEU A 186 -7.27 4.95 18.69
N GLY A 187 -7.55 5.81 17.71
CA GLY A 187 -8.62 6.81 17.77
C GLY A 187 -9.98 6.29 17.28
N THR A 188 -10.03 5.14 16.62
CA THR A 188 -11.29 4.43 16.46
C THR A 188 -11.48 3.63 17.75
N PRO A 189 -12.41 4.00 18.68
CA PRO A 189 -12.96 2.98 19.57
C PRO A 189 -13.37 1.81 18.66
N PRO A 190 -13.34 0.54 19.11
CA PRO A 190 -13.93 -0.53 18.35
C PRO A 190 -15.41 -0.13 18.16
N SER A 191 -15.71 0.56 17.06
CA SER A 191 -17.01 0.57 16.46
C SER A 191 -17.27 -0.90 16.40
N GLY A 192 -18.16 -1.39 17.27
CA GLY A 192 -18.63 -2.76 17.20
C GLY A 192 -18.75 -3.06 15.73
N GLY A 193 -18.24 -4.21 15.29
CA GLY A 193 -18.35 -4.55 13.89
C GLY A 193 -19.82 -4.45 13.45
N PRO A 194 -20.18 -5.01 12.31
CA PRO A 194 -21.56 -5.41 12.13
C PRO A 194 -21.96 -6.51 13.15
N SER A 195 -21.84 -6.29 14.46
CA SER A 195 -23.05 -6.22 15.25
C SER A 195 -23.86 -5.00 14.73
N GLN A 196 -24.49 -5.03 13.55
CA GLN A 196 -25.69 -5.85 13.39
C GLN A 196 -25.97 -6.63 14.68
N MET A 197 -26.32 -5.88 15.73
CA MET A 197 -27.50 -6.25 16.48
C MET A 197 -28.48 -6.59 15.37
N ILE A 198 -28.50 -7.87 14.97
CA ILE A 198 -29.54 -8.46 14.16
C ILE A 198 -30.72 -8.01 14.97
N ASP A 199 -31.41 -6.98 14.49
CA ASP A 199 -32.59 -6.51 15.17
C ASP A 199 -33.41 -7.78 15.31
N PRO A 200 -33.64 -8.29 16.52
CA PRO A 200 -34.31 -9.58 16.66
C PRO A 200 -35.71 -9.52 16.04
N THR A 201 -36.22 -8.31 15.78
CA THR A 201 -37.47 -8.05 15.07
C THR A 201 -37.36 -8.16 13.55
N LEU A 202 -36.15 -8.06 12.97
CA LEU A 202 -35.87 -8.33 11.54
C LEU A 202 -35.39 -9.75 11.28
N ALA A 203 -35.31 -10.60 12.31
CA ALA A 203 -35.29 -12.04 12.06
C ALA A 203 -36.52 -12.33 11.19
N PRO A 204 -36.37 -12.89 9.97
CA PRO A 204 -37.53 -13.27 9.18
C PRO A 204 -38.44 -14.08 10.09
N PRO A 205 -39.75 -13.81 10.11
CA PRO A 205 -40.68 -14.60 10.91
C PRO A 205 -40.32 -16.05 10.68
N ILE A 206 -40.14 -16.81 11.76
CA ILE A 206 -39.92 -18.25 11.68
C ILE A 206 -41.15 -18.75 10.93
N ILE A 207 -41.06 -18.87 9.61
CA ILE A 207 -42.08 -19.52 8.81
C ILE A 207 -41.96 -20.94 9.33
N PRO A 208 -42.98 -21.43 10.08
CA PRO A 208 -42.93 -22.77 10.62
C PRO A 208 -42.56 -23.67 9.45
N THR A 209 -41.41 -24.32 9.55
CA THR A 209 -40.97 -25.27 8.54
C THR A 209 -42.15 -26.21 8.37
N PRO A 210 -42.75 -26.30 7.17
CA PRO A 210 -43.86 -27.22 6.94
C PRO A 210 -43.44 -28.56 7.53
N PRO A 211 -44.28 -29.21 8.36
CA PRO A 211 -43.94 -30.49 8.96
C PRO A 211 -43.38 -31.35 7.83
N ALA A 212 -42.14 -31.81 8.01
CA ALA A 212 -41.40 -32.53 6.99
C ALA A 212 -42.36 -33.54 6.38
N GLN A 213 -42.80 -33.28 5.14
CA GLN A 213 -43.61 -34.25 4.43
C GLN A 213 -42.71 -35.47 4.38
N SER A 214 -43.13 -36.51 5.06
CA SER A 214 -42.50 -37.82 5.05
C SER A 214 -42.59 -38.34 3.62
N HIS A 215 -41.72 -37.86 2.76
CA HIS A 215 -41.46 -38.46 1.46
C HIS A 215 -40.64 -39.72 1.73
N THR A 216 -41.33 -40.74 2.25
CA THR A 216 -41.01 -42.13 2.00
C THR A 216 -41.06 -42.34 0.50
N GLY A 217 -39.93 -42.09 -0.18
CA GLY A 217 -39.81 -42.29 -1.62
C GLY A 217 -38.71 -41.43 -2.19
N LEU A 218 -37.52 -42.01 -2.31
CA LEU A 218 -36.54 -41.54 -3.28
C LEU A 218 -37.26 -41.44 -4.64
N PRO A 219 -37.33 -40.27 -5.30
CA PRO A 219 -37.75 -40.23 -6.69
C PRO A 219 -36.78 -41.11 -7.48
N SER A 220 -37.36 -42.05 -8.23
CA SER A 220 -36.64 -42.87 -9.20
C SER A 220 -35.69 -41.97 -9.98
N LEU A 221 -34.39 -42.31 -9.96
CA LEU A 221 -33.40 -41.74 -10.88
C LEU A 221 -33.89 -42.05 -12.28
N GLY A 222 -34.68 -41.12 -12.83
CA GLY A 222 -35.24 -41.19 -14.16
C GLY A 222 -34.10 -41.47 -15.12
N GLY A 223 -34.19 -42.59 -15.81
CA GLY A 223 -33.34 -42.98 -16.92
C GLY A 223 -33.52 -42.00 -18.07
N GLY A 224 -32.94 -40.81 -17.92
CA GLY A 224 -32.76 -39.85 -18.99
C GLY A 224 -31.78 -40.44 -19.99
N SER A 225 -32.32 -40.99 -21.08
CA SER A 225 -31.57 -41.31 -22.28
C SER A 225 -30.81 -40.07 -22.75
N PHE A 226 -29.48 -40.15 -22.76
CA PHE A 226 -28.67 -39.16 -23.45
C PHE A 226 -29.02 -39.16 -24.94
N PRO A 227 -29.25 -38.00 -25.58
CA PRO A 227 -29.40 -37.94 -27.03
C PRO A 227 -28.07 -38.33 -27.70
N PRO A 228 -28.10 -39.08 -28.82
CA PRO A 228 -26.89 -39.48 -29.53
C PRO A 228 -26.16 -38.24 -30.07
N ILE A 229 -24.84 -38.25 -29.91
CA ILE A 229 -23.95 -37.23 -30.47
C ILE A 229 -23.82 -37.51 -31.97
N ASP A 230 -24.46 -36.69 -32.81
CA ASP A 230 -24.20 -36.71 -34.24
C ASP A 230 -22.77 -36.21 -34.50
N ARG A 231 -21.94 -37.11 -35.03
CA ARG A 231 -20.63 -36.76 -35.57
C ARG A 231 -20.83 -36.35 -37.03
N THR A 232 -20.77 -35.05 -37.28
CA THR A 232 -20.47 -34.47 -38.60
C THR A 232 -18.98 -34.20 -38.72
#